data_AF-A0A840QNZ6-F1
#
_entry.id   AF-A0A840QNZ6-F1
#
_cell.length_a   1.000
_cell.length_b   1.000
_cell.length_c   1.000
_cell.angle_alpha   90.00
_cell.angle_beta   90.00
_cell.angle_gamma   90.00
#
_symmetry.space_group_name_H-M   'P 1'
#
loop_
_entity.id
_entity.type
_entity.pdbx_description
1 polymer ?
#
loop_
_entity_poly.entity_id
_entity_poly.type
_entity_poly.pdbx_seq_one_letter_code
_entity_poly.pdbx_strand_id
1 'polypeptide(L)'
;MDLNSTVFTEFYTNTSVTNVITSHFPLLFTIGLLYWSINRTVGFHLLLISSFSLSLSLLFHQYVPLIYTNNTTVTFTHPHIQLVTALFAYFIPLIRNKRQLLLTLSPIVLISFFFFFLAETHVYTIAGSVVIGGFIIYMFYRSFDWIEGMPEKTFIFLTLLIPSALISLIYPLTSAMIYPGILFGASIGYSLERLKVRSIINGASLINRCIAFFIGSAGVIAIYFVFRLPFVQLPFFSFTFGTIVTLWITFIAPYMFYALHLYSREGSIRHIT
;
A
#
# COMPACT_ATOMS: atom_id res chain seq x y z
N MET A 1 33.56 -6.34 -11.28
CA MET A 1 33.38 -6.02 -9.85
C MET A 1 32.41 -4.87 -9.80
N ASP A 2 31.20 -5.17 -9.37
CA ASP A 2 29.95 -4.52 -9.80
C ASP A 2 29.63 -3.28 -8.96
N LEU A 3 30.09 -2.11 -9.39
CA LEU A 3 29.81 -0.84 -8.71
C LEU A 3 28.31 -0.44 -8.75
N ASN A 4 27.53 -0.90 -9.73
CA ASN A 4 26.13 -0.48 -9.85
C ASN A 4 25.14 -1.36 -9.07
N SER A 5 25.43 -2.65 -8.87
CA SER A 5 24.62 -3.51 -8.00
C SER A 5 24.88 -3.19 -6.52
N THR A 6 26.10 -2.80 -6.17
CA THR A 6 26.44 -2.27 -4.84
C THR A 6 25.77 -0.93 -4.60
N VAL A 7 25.72 0.00 -5.57
CA VAL A 7 25.11 1.33 -5.35
C VAL A 7 23.60 1.25 -5.08
N PHE A 8 22.84 0.38 -5.76
CA PHE A 8 21.41 0.24 -5.47
C PHE A 8 21.13 -0.54 -4.18
N THR A 9 21.90 -1.59 -3.88
CA THR A 9 21.78 -2.28 -2.59
C THR A 9 22.25 -1.40 -1.44
N GLU A 10 23.32 -0.61 -1.60
CA GLU A 10 23.77 0.45 -0.70
C GLU A 10 22.75 1.57 -0.56
N PHE A 11 22.01 1.94 -1.62
CA PHE A 11 20.94 2.92 -1.48
C PHE A 11 19.87 2.42 -0.51
N TYR A 12 19.50 1.13 -0.54
CA TYR A 12 18.50 0.57 0.37
C TYR A 12 19.05 0.12 1.74
N THR A 13 20.36 -0.17 1.87
CA THR A 13 21.00 -0.55 3.14
C THR A 13 21.56 0.66 3.90
N ASN A 14 22.01 1.72 3.21
CA ASN A 14 22.52 2.96 3.81
C ASN A 14 21.49 4.08 3.87
N THR A 15 20.30 3.95 3.25
CA THR A 15 19.20 4.86 3.59
C THR A 15 18.86 4.66 5.05
N SER A 16 19.07 5.71 5.85
CA SER A 16 18.56 5.76 7.21
C SER A 16 17.08 5.39 7.18
N VAL A 17 16.65 4.57 8.14
CA VAL A 17 15.26 4.09 8.24
C VAL A 17 14.25 5.25 8.16
N THR A 18 14.65 6.43 8.62
CA THR A 18 13.91 7.70 8.51
C THR A 18 13.63 8.13 7.06
N ASN A 19 14.56 7.93 6.13
CA ASN A 19 14.38 8.28 4.71
C ASN A 19 13.36 7.37 4.04
N VAL A 20 13.38 6.08 4.37
CA VAL A 20 12.41 5.09 3.88
C VAL A 20 11.00 5.50 4.29
N ILE A 21 10.80 5.79 5.58
CA ILE A 21 9.52 6.26 6.11
C ILE A 21 9.06 7.54 5.40
N THR A 22 9.95 8.52 5.27
CA THR A 22 9.64 9.81 4.62
C THR A 22 9.17 9.61 3.18
N SER A 23 9.83 8.73 2.42
CA SER A 23 9.50 8.49 1.02
C SER A 23 8.16 7.79 0.81
N HIS A 24 7.66 7.04 1.81
CA HIS A 24 6.41 6.26 1.69
C HIS A 24 5.23 6.94 2.38
N PHE A 25 5.48 7.97 3.19
CA PHE A 25 4.47 8.76 3.86
C PHE A 25 3.40 9.33 2.90
N PRO A 26 3.73 9.89 1.71
CA PRO A 26 2.71 10.42 0.80
C PRO A 26 1.72 9.36 0.30
N LEU A 27 2.20 8.14 0.08
CA LEU A 27 1.37 7.01 -0.35
C LEU A 27 0.39 6.61 0.75
N LEU A 28 0.87 6.42 1.97
CA LEU A 28 0.03 6.07 3.12
C LEU A 28 -1.01 7.14 3.42
N PHE A 29 -0.60 8.41 3.33
CA PHE A 29 -1.49 9.55 3.48
C PHE A 29 -2.61 9.56 2.43
N THR A 30 -2.24 9.38 1.15
CA THR A 30 -3.21 9.37 0.03
C THR A 30 -4.20 8.21 0.16
N ILE A 31 -3.71 7.02 0.51
CA ILE A 31 -4.56 5.84 0.69
C ILE A 31 -5.47 6.00 1.91
N GLY A 32 -4.98 6.57 3.01
CA GLY A 32 -5.80 6.91 4.18
C GLY A 32 -6.94 7.87 3.83
N LEU A 33 -6.65 8.90 3.01
CA LEU A 33 -7.65 9.82 2.48
C LEU A 33 -8.73 9.07 1.69
N LEU A 34 -8.33 8.22 0.74
CA LEU A 34 -9.28 7.41 -0.04
C LEU A 34 -10.14 6.51 0.84
N TYR A 35 -9.54 5.89 1.86
CA TYR A 35 -10.21 4.99 2.80
C TYR A 35 -11.26 5.72 3.65
N TRP A 36 -10.97 6.92 4.16
CA TRP A 36 -11.90 7.67 5.01
C TRP A 36 -12.95 8.46 4.21
N SER A 37 -12.62 8.93 3.01
CA SER A 37 -13.48 9.88 2.27
C SER A 37 -14.38 9.25 1.20
N ILE A 38 -13.92 8.19 0.52
CA ILE A 38 -14.62 7.65 -0.65
C ILE A 38 -15.33 6.34 -0.31
N ASN A 39 -14.56 5.27 -0.13
CA ASN A 39 -15.09 3.94 0.11
C ASN A 39 -14.01 3.10 0.80
N ARG A 40 -14.36 2.50 1.94
CA ARG A 40 -13.41 1.73 2.76
C ARG A 40 -12.90 0.49 2.07
N THR A 41 -13.79 -0.24 1.41
CA THR A 41 -13.44 -1.46 0.69
C THR A 41 -12.44 -1.13 -0.42
N VAL A 42 -12.69 -0.05 -1.17
CA VAL A 42 -11.77 0.42 -2.21
C VAL A 42 -10.42 0.86 -1.61
N GLY A 43 -10.44 1.69 -0.55
CA GLY A 43 -9.22 2.15 0.10
C GLY A 43 -8.37 1.01 0.67
N PHE A 44 -9.02 0.01 1.27
CA PHE A 44 -8.36 -1.19 1.80
C PHE A 44 -7.75 -2.04 0.68
N HIS A 45 -8.49 -2.28 -0.41
CA HIS A 45 -7.95 -3.02 -1.56
C HIS A 45 -6.74 -2.31 -2.17
N LEU A 46 -6.81 -0.98 -2.34
CA LEU A 46 -5.68 -0.19 -2.85
C LEU A 46 -4.47 -0.26 -1.92
N LEU A 47 -4.69 -0.21 -0.60
CA LEU A 47 -3.64 -0.39 0.39
C LEU A 47 -2.97 -1.76 0.24
N LEU A 48 -3.77 -2.83 0.23
CA LEU A 48 -3.29 -4.21 0.14
C LEU A 48 -2.51 -4.43 -1.17
N ILE A 49 -3.09 -4.06 -2.31
CA ILE A 49 -2.44 -4.18 -3.63
C ILE A 49 -1.13 -3.40 -3.67
N SER A 50 -1.13 -2.15 -3.21
CA SER A 50 0.06 -1.28 -3.29
C SER A 50 1.20 -1.85 -2.46
N SER A 51 0.92 -2.23 -1.22
CA SER A 51 1.93 -2.78 -0.31
C SER A 51 2.40 -4.17 -0.71
N PHE A 52 1.50 -5.01 -1.23
CA PHE A 52 1.86 -6.31 -1.79
C PHE A 52 2.72 -6.14 -3.05
N SER A 53 2.37 -5.23 -3.95
CA SER A 53 3.15 -4.94 -5.16
C SER A 53 4.56 -4.47 -4.83
N LEU A 54 4.70 -3.54 -3.87
CA LEU A 54 6.02 -3.07 -3.46
C LEU A 54 6.85 -4.18 -2.78
N SER A 55 6.21 -5.01 -1.94
CA SER A 55 6.87 -6.17 -1.33
C SER A 55 7.40 -7.13 -2.38
N LEU A 56 6.58 -7.42 -3.40
CA LEU A 56 6.93 -8.34 -4.48
C LEU A 56 8.03 -7.72 -5.38
N SER A 57 7.95 -6.42 -5.67
CA SER A 57 9.01 -5.72 -6.40
C SER A 57 10.37 -5.85 -5.69
N LEU A 58 10.41 -5.78 -4.36
CA LEU A 58 11.64 -5.95 -3.60
C LEU A 58 12.16 -7.38 -3.65
N LEU A 59 11.26 -8.37 -3.53
CA LEU A 59 11.64 -9.77 -3.70
C LEU A 59 12.24 -10.02 -5.08
N PHE A 60 11.69 -9.40 -6.13
CA PHE A 60 12.29 -9.47 -7.46
C PHE A 60 13.69 -8.85 -7.50
N HIS A 61 13.91 -7.69 -6.87
CA HIS A 61 15.25 -7.09 -6.83
C HIS A 61 16.25 -7.95 -6.04
N GLN A 62 15.79 -8.68 -5.02
CA GLN A 62 16.65 -9.48 -4.17
C GLN A 62 16.99 -10.85 -4.78
N TYR A 63 16.02 -11.50 -5.44
CA TYR A 63 16.16 -12.89 -5.86
C TYR A 63 16.28 -13.09 -7.37
N VAL A 64 15.84 -12.14 -8.20
CA VAL A 64 15.96 -12.27 -9.66
C VAL A 64 17.28 -11.67 -10.12
N PRO A 65 18.09 -12.44 -10.89
CA PRO A 65 19.37 -11.96 -11.38
C PRO A 65 19.19 -10.74 -12.29
N LEU A 66 20.17 -9.84 -12.23
CA LEU A 66 20.25 -8.66 -13.08
C LEU A 66 20.44 -9.08 -14.55
N ILE A 67 19.79 -8.36 -15.46
CA ILE A 67 19.96 -8.58 -16.89
C ILE A 67 21.19 -7.81 -17.35
N TYR A 68 22.14 -8.50 -17.97
CA TYR A 68 23.34 -7.89 -18.52
C TYR A 68 23.08 -7.42 -19.95
N THR A 69 23.13 -6.12 -20.18
CA THR A 69 23.03 -5.55 -21.52
C THR A 69 24.36 -4.85 -21.83
N ASN A 70 25.20 -5.45 -22.67
CA ASN A 70 26.53 -5.03 -23.19
C ASN A 70 27.49 -4.21 -22.28
N ASN A 71 27.05 -3.18 -21.55
CA ASN A 71 27.81 -2.39 -20.56
C ASN A 71 27.04 -2.00 -19.28
N THR A 72 25.75 -2.33 -19.11
CA THR A 72 24.97 -1.97 -17.91
C THR A 72 24.20 -3.16 -17.33
N THR A 73 24.14 -3.22 -16.00
CA THR A 73 23.27 -4.14 -15.27
C THR A 73 21.90 -3.52 -15.11
N VAL A 74 20.87 -4.24 -15.53
CA VAL A 74 19.49 -3.74 -15.58
C VAL A 74 18.61 -4.57 -14.65
N THR A 75 17.81 -3.90 -13.82
CA THR A 75 16.84 -4.57 -12.97
C THR A 75 15.63 -5.03 -13.78
N PHE A 76 15.01 -6.13 -13.37
CA PHE A 76 13.84 -6.67 -14.07
C PHE A 76 12.60 -5.78 -13.92
N THR A 77 12.43 -5.17 -12.74
CA THR A 77 11.33 -4.25 -12.45
C THR A 77 11.80 -2.95 -11.85
N HIS A 78 10.93 -1.95 -11.89
CA HIS A 78 11.07 -0.66 -11.26
C HIS A 78 9.90 -0.48 -10.28
N PRO A 79 10.15 -0.37 -8.95
CA PRO A 79 9.10 -0.40 -7.94
C PRO A 79 8.00 0.63 -8.14
N HIS A 80 8.36 1.86 -8.52
CA HIS A 80 7.40 2.95 -8.70
C HIS A 80 6.48 2.75 -9.92
N ILE A 81 7.01 2.24 -11.02
CA ILE A 81 6.20 1.99 -12.24
C ILE A 81 5.27 0.81 -11.99
N GLN A 82 5.78 -0.24 -11.33
CA GLN A 82 4.99 -1.41 -10.96
C GLN A 82 3.84 -1.04 -10.02
N LEU A 83 4.12 -0.22 -8.99
CA LEU A 83 3.13 0.30 -8.06
C LEU A 83 2.04 1.11 -8.77
N VAL A 84 2.42 2.08 -9.61
CA VAL A 84 1.48 2.92 -10.36
C VAL A 84 0.63 2.05 -11.28
N THR A 85 1.26 1.11 -11.98
CA THR A 85 0.54 0.16 -12.84
C THR A 85 -0.47 -0.63 -12.04
N ALA A 86 -0.09 -1.22 -10.91
CA ALA A 86 -1.01 -1.98 -10.06
C ALA A 86 -2.16 -1.10 -9.55
N LEU A 87 -1.85 0.08 -9.00
CA LEU A 87 -2.84 1.00 -8.44
C LEU A 87 -3.87 1.44 -9.48
N PHE A 88 -3.42 1.85 -10.68
CA PHE A 88 -4.35 2.30 -11.72
C PHE A 88 -5.02 1.14 -12.45
N ALA A 89 -4.35 0.00 -12.64
CA ALA A 89 -4.96 -1.18 -13.25
C ALA A 89 -6.12 -1.75 -12.41
N TYR A 90 -6.10 -1.56 -11.09
CA TYR A 90 -7.25 -1.88 -10.22
C TYR A 90 -8.54 -1.17 -10.68
N PHE A 91 -8.47 0.03 -11.24
CA PHE A 91 -9.68 0.73 -11.68
C PHE A 91 -10.18 0.26 -13.05
N ILE A 92 -9.39 -0.48 -13.84
CA ILE A 92 -9.76 -0.88 -15.20
C ILE A 92 -11.09 -1.64 -15.25
N PRO A 93 -11.36 -2.65 -14.40
CA PRO A 93 -12.63 -3.37 -14.44
C PRO A 93 -13.84 -2.54 -14.01
N LEU A 94 -13.63 -1.43 -13.30
CA LEU A 94 -14.71 -0.53 -12.84
C LEU A 94 -15.14 0.46 -13.94
N ILE A 95 -14.39 0.56 -15.03
CA ILE A 95 -14.60 1.56 -16.07
C ILE A 95 -15.65 1.10 -17.08
N ARG A 96 -16.65 1.97 -17.32
CA ARG A 96 -17.66 1.75 -18.38
C ARG A 96 -17.38 2.53 -19.67
N ASN A 97 -16.67 3.65 -19.56
CA ASN A 97 -16.47 4.60 -20.67
C ASN A 97 -15.02 4.63 -21.17
N LYS A 98 -14.83 4.74 -22.49
CA LYS A 98 -13.50 4.85 -23.12
C LYS A 98 -12.67 6.04 -22.59
N ARG A 99 -13.32 7.15 -22.24
CA ARG A 99 -12.64 8.33 -21.66
C ARG A 99 -12.06 8.05 -20.27
N GLN A 100 -12.79 7.31 -19.45
CA GLN A 100 -12.32 6.89 -18.13
C GLN A 100 -11.16 5.91 -18.27
N LEU A 101 -11.22 5.00 -19.26
CA LEU A 101 -10.11 4.08 -19.55
C LEU A 101 -8.83 4.84 -19.89
N LEU A 102 -8.94 5.86 -20.74
CA LEU A 102 -7.82 6.74 -21.08
C LEU A 102 -7.26 7.48 -19.85
N LEU A 103 -8.15 7.98 -18.97
CA LEU A 103 -7.75 8.66 -17.74
C LEU A 103 -7.00 7.72 -16.78
N THR A 104 -7.39 6.45 -16.72
CA THR A 104 -6.74 5.45 -15.87
C THR A 104 -5.40 4.97 -16.46
N LEU A 105 -5.28 4.85 -17.78
CA LEU A 105 -4.03 4.47 -18.44
C LEU A 105 -3.02 5.62 -18.51
N SER A 106 -3.49 6.86 -18.53
CA SER A 106 -2.63 8.06 -18.67
C SER A 106 -1.52 8.14 -17.61
N PRO A 107 -1.77 7.97 -16.29
CA PRO A 107 -0.72 7.97 -15.27
C PRO A 107 0.34 6.88 -15.47
N ILE A 108 -0.05 5.69 -15.93
CA ILE A 108 0.89 4.58 -16.18
C ILE A 108 1.84 4.98 -17.31
N VAL A 109 1.32 5.52 -18.40
CA VAL A 109 2.10 5.98 -19.55
C VAL A 109 2.98 7.18 -19.19
N LEU A 110 2.42 8.18 -18.52
CA LEU A 110 3.14 9.39 -18.11
C LEU A 110 4.32 9.08 -17.19
N ILE A 111 4.11 8.23 -16.17
CA ILE A 111 5.18 7.86 -15.24
C ILE A 111 6.21 6.98 -15.94
N SER A 112 5.79 6.05 -16.80
CA SER A 112 6.74 5.26 -17.61
C SER A 112 7.62 6.13 -18.50
N PHE A 113 7.01 7.13 -19.16
CA PHE A 113 7.72 8.10 -20.00
C PHE A 113 8.66 8.97 -19.16
N PHE A 114 8.21 9.47 -18.01
CA PHE A 114 9.04 10.25 -17.09
C PHE A 114 10.30 9.48 -16.68
N PHE A 115 10.16 8.22 -16.27
CA PHE A 115 11.32 7.40 -15.89
C PHE A 115 12.22 7.05 -17.08
N PHE A 116 11.64 6.82 -18.26
CA PHE A 116 12.43 6.57 -19.47
C PHE A 116 13.31 7.77 -19.85
N PHE A 117 12.76 8.99 -19.83
CA PHE A 117 13.48 10.19 -20.27
C PHE A 117 14.37 10.82 -19.20
N LEU A 118 13.93 10.87 -17.95
CA LEU A 118 14.63 11.62 -16.88
C LEU A 118 15.49 10.74 -15.99
N ALA A 119 15.11 9.47 -15.82
CA ALA A 119 15.85 8.52 -14.99
C ALA A 119 16.61 7.48 -15.81
N GLU A 120 16.62 7.64 -17.14
CA GLU A 120 17.31 6.78 -18.11
C GLU A 120 17.01 5.28 -17.90
N THR A 121 15.80 4.95 -17.47
CA THR A 121 15.43 3.56 -17.20
C THR A 121 15.25 2.78 -18.48
N HIS A 122 15.79 1.56 -18.50
CA HIS A 122 15.69 0.70 -19.68
C HIS A 122 14.25 0.26 -19.96
N VAL A 123 13.89 0.16 -21.25
CA VAL A 123 12.54 -0.24 -21.70
C VAL A 123 12.15 -1.62 -21.15
N TYR A 124 13.09 -2.55 -21.00
CA TYR A 124 12.84 -3.88 -20.42
C TYR A 124 12.35 -3.80 -18.98
N THR A 125 12.93 -2.92 -18.16
CA THR A 125 12.51 -2.71 -16.77
C THR A 125 11.12 -2.11 -16.70
N ILE A 126 10.80 -1.17 -17.58
CA ILE A 126 9.48 -0.55 -17.69
C ILE A 126 8.44 -1.61 -18.07
N ALA A 127 8.72 -2.38 -19.13
CA ALA A 127 7.84 -3.44 -19.61
C ALA A 127 7.62 -4.52 -18.53
N GLY A 128 8.68 -4.98 -17.87
CA GLY A 128 8.60 -5.93 -16.76
C GLY A 128 7.74 -5.43 -15.60
N SER A 129 7.89 -4.14 -15.24
CA SER A 129 7.08 -3.50 -14.20
C SER A 129 5.60 -3.46 -14.56
N VAL A 130 5.27 -3.13 -15.81
CA VAL A 130 3.88 -3.07 -16.28
C VAL A 130 3.26 -4.46 -16.31
N VAL A 131 4.00 -5.46 -16.82
CA VAL A 131 3.55 -6.86 -16.87
C VAL A 131 3.30 -7.41 -15.46
N ILE A 132 4.24 -7.20 -14.54
CA ILE A 132 4.09 -7.69 -13.15
C ILE A 132 2.98 -6.93 -12.42
N GLY A 133 2.89 -5.61 -12.57
CA GLY A 133 1.81 -4.82 -11.98
C GLY A 133 0.42 -5.27 -12.46
N GLY A 134 0.29 -5.52 -13.77
CA GLY A 134 -0.93 -6.07 -14.36
C GLY A 134 -1.24 -7.49 -13.88
N PHE A 135 -0.23 -8.35 -13.78
CA PHE A 135 -0.37 -9.71 -13.25
C PHE A 135 -0.84 -9.71 -11.79
N ILE A 136 -0.30 -8.83 -10.95
CA ILE A 136 -0.72 -8.69 -9.54
C ILE A 136 -2.21 -8.36 -9.46
N ILE A 137 -2.70 -7.43 -10.29
CA ILE A 137 -4.12 -7.08 -10.31
C ILE A 137 -4.99 -8.22 -10.82
N TYR A 138 -4.55 -8.91 -11.87
CA TYR A 138 -5.26 -10.10 -12.36
C TYR A 138 -5.40 -11.16 -11.25
N MET A 139 -4.31 -11.47 -10.56
CA MET A 139 -4.30 -12.41 -9.44
C MET A 139 -5.17 -11.92 -8.28
N PHE A 140 -5.14 -10.62 -7.97
CA PHE A 140 -5.96 -10.03 -6.92
C PHE A 140 -7.46 -10.21 -7.20
N TYR A 141 -7.92 -9.92 -8.42
CA TYR A 141 -9.32 -10.15 -8.78
C TYR A 141 -9.70 -11.63 -8.76
N ARG A 142 -8.83 -12.49 -9.29
CA ARG A 142 -9.04 -13.94 -9.25
C ARG A 142 -9.12 -14.48 -7.83
N SER A 143 -8.43 -13.83 -6.89
CA SER A 143 -8.44 -14.21 -5.48
C SER A 143 -9.77 -13.91 -4.80
N PHE A 144 -10.56 -12.91 -5.26
CA PHE A 144 -11.87 -12.65 -4.67
C PHE A 144 -12.86 -13.81 -4.86
N ASP A 145 -12.90 -14.39 -6.05
CA ASP A 145 -13.74 -15.57 -6.33
C ASP A 145 -13.46 -16.71 -5.34
N TRP A 146 -12.20 -16.84 -4.93
CA TRP A 146 -11.76 -17.85 -3.96
C TRP A 146 -12.07 -17.45 -2.53
N ILE A 147 -11.85 -16.18 -2.17
CA ILE A 147 -12.06 -15.65 -0.82
C ILE A 147 -13.54 -15.65 -0.45
N GLU A 148 -14.45 -15.36 -1.38
CA GLU A 148 -15.89 -15.32 -1.12
C GLU A 148 -16.45 -16.68 -0.68
N GLY A 149 -15.84 -17.78 -1.11
CA GLY A 149 -16.22 -19.14 -0.69
C GLY A 149 -15.57 -19.62 0.61
N MET A 150 -14.62 -18.87 1.18
CA MET A 150 -13.86 -19.32 2.34
C MET A 150 -14.55 -19.02 3.68
N PRO A 151 -14.48 -19.93 4.67
CA PRO A 151 -14.85 -19.63 6.05
C PRO A 151 -14.09 -18.41 6.62
N GLU A 152 -14.76 -17.62 7.46
CA GLU A 152 -14.17 -16.39 8.02
C GLU A 152 -12.86 -16.65 8.81
N LYS A 153 -12.78 -17.77 9.54
CA LYS A 153 -11.58 -18.15 10.30
C LYS A 153 -10.37 -18.41 9.40
N THR A 154 -10.58 -19.07 8.26
CA THR A 154 -9.51 -19.37 7.31
C THR A 154 -9.05 -18.11 6.58
N PHE A 155 -9.97 -17.17 6.31
CA PHE A 155 -9.63 -15.88 5.73
C PHE A 155 -8.69 -15.09 6.66
N ILE A 156 -9.02 -14.94 7.94
CA ILE A 156 -8.17 -14.25 8.91
C ILE A 156 -6.79 -14.91 9.00
N PHE A 157 -6.74 -16.25 9.04
CA PHE A 157 -5.49 -16.98 9.06
C PHE A 157 -4.63 -16.71 7.82
N LEU A 158 -5.20 -16.80 6.61
CA LEU A 158 -4.49 -16.52 5.36
C LEU A 158 -3.96 -15.08 5.31
N THR A 159 -4.77 -14.15 5.81
CA THR A 159 -4.43 -12.73 5.84
C THR A 159 -3.25 -12.44 6.80
N LEU A 160 -3.06 -13.25 7.84
CA LEU A 160 -1.87 -13.18 8.71
C LEU A 160 -0.68 -13.97 8.16
N LEU A 161 -0.95 -15.08 7.47
CA LEU A 161 0.07 -15.95 6.90
C LEU A 161 0.87 -15.25 5.79
N ILE A 162 0.20 -14.52 4.88
CA ILE A 162 0.85 -13.88 3.74
C ILE A 162 1.90 -12.83 4.19
N PRO A 163 1.59 -11.85 5.05
CA PRO A 163 2.59 -10.92 5.56
C PRO A 163 3.71 -11.63 6.31
N SER A 164 3.40 -12.68 7.07
CA SER A 164 4.41 -13.45 7.83
C SER A 164 5.39 -14.16 6.90
N ALA A 165 4.91 -14.75 5.80
CA ALA A 165 5.75 -15.33 4.77
C ALA A 165 6.63 -14.27 4.09
N LEU A 166 6.08 -13.10 3.78
CA LEU A 166 6.84 -11.99 3.20
C LEU A 166 7.94 -11.47 4.15
N ILE A 167 7.68 -11.39 5.45
CA ILE A 167 8.69 -11.04 6.45
C ILE A 167 9.85 -12.02 6.40
N SER A 168 9.55 -13.32 6.35
CA SER A 168 10.56 -14.38 6.29
C SER A 168 11.41 -14.32 5.01
N LEU A 169 10.83 -13.91 3.89
CA LEU A 169 11.54 -13.81 2.60
C LEU A 169 12.33 -12.51 2.46
N ILE A 170 11.86 -11.40 3.04
CA ILE A 170 12.53 -10.10 2.92
C ILE A 170 13.68 -9.97 3.93
N TYR A 171 13.66 -10.70 5.04
CA TYR A 171 14.78 -10.72 5.98
C TYR A 171 16.06 -11.20 5.28
N PRO A 172 17.22 -10.50 5.44
CA PRO A 172 17.55 -9.52 6.48
C PRO A 172 17.35 -8.04 6.14
N LEU A 173 16.68 -7.69 5.04
CA LEU A 173 16.54 -6.29 4.60
C LEU A 173 15.53 -5.51 5.47
N THR A 174 15.99 -5.01 6.62
CA THR A 174 15.15 -4.38 7.66
C THR A 174 14.41 -3.13 7.18
N SER A 175 14.99 -2.35 6.26
CA SER A 175 14.36 -1.16 5.65
C SER A 175 13.08 -1.53 4.88
N ALA A 176 13.09 -2.63 4.15
CA ALA A 176 11.98 -3.14 3.34
C ALA A 176 10.84 -3.77 4.16
N MET A 177 11.04 -4.02 5.45
CA MET A 177 10.03 -4.66 6.31
C MET A 177 8.80 -3.79 6.60
N ILE A 178 8.82 -2.52 6.17
CA ILE A 178 7.66 -1.63 6.22
C ILE A 178 6.46 -2.19 5.46
N TYR A 179 6.65 -2.81 4.29
CA TYR A 179 5.54 -3.26 3.45
C TYR A 179 4.79 -4.48 4.01
N PRO A 180 5.47 -5.54 4.50
CA PRO A 180 4.80 -6.58 5.25
C PRO A 180 4.14 -6.04 6.53
N GLY A 181 4.75 -5.07 7.21
CA GLY A 181 4.14 -4.40 8.36
C GLY A 181 2.84 -3.69 8.01
N ILE A 182 2.83 -2.96 6.89
CA ILE A 182 1.63 -2.32 6.36
C ILE A 182 0.53 -3.36 6.06
N LEU A 183 0.88 -4.45 5.37
CA LEU A 183 -0.07 -5.51 5.07
C LEU A 183 -0.63 -6.14 6.35
N PHE A 184 0.23 -6.43 7.33
CA PHE A 184 -0.16 -7.03 8.60
C PHE A 184 -1.10 -6.12 9.40
N GLY A 185 -0.72 -4.85 9.58
CA GLY A 185 -1.52 -3.87 10.31
C GLY A 185 -2.87 -3.57 9.65
N ALA A 186 -2.89 -3.41 8.32
CA ALA A 186 -4.13 -3.18 7.58
C ALA A 186 -5.07 -4.39 7.64
N SER A 187 -4.53 -5.60 7.57
CA SER A 187 -5.30 -6.85 7.62
C SER A 187 -5.99 -7.04 8.96
N ILE A 188 -5.26 -6.85 10.05
CA ILE A 188 -5.81 -6.90 11.42
C ILE A 188 -6.82 -5.77 11.61
N GLY A 189 -6.44 -4.55 11.23
CA GLY A 189 -7.28 -3.38 11.46
C GLY A 189 -8.59 -3.44 10.68
N TYR A 190 -8.57 -3.85 9.42
CA TYR A 190 -9.77 -4.05 8.61
C TYR A 190 -10.69 -5.14 9.18
N SER A 191 -10.11 -6.27 9.63
CA SER A 191 -10.87 -7.34 10.27
C SER A 191 -11.54 -6.87 11.57
N LEU A 192 -10.80 -6.13 12.41
CA LEU A 192 -11.34 -5.56 13.65
C LEU A 192 -12.41 -4.50 13.39
N GLU A 193 -12.26 -3.67 12.35
CA GLU A 193 -13.24 -2.68 11.94
C GLU A 193 -14.56 -3.33 11.52
N ARG A 194 -14.49 -4.38 10.69
CA ARG A 194 -15.65 -5.14 10.23
C ARG A 194 -16.37 -5.87 11.37
N LEU A 195 -15.63 -6.36 12.36
CA LEU A 195 -16.21 -7.05 13.51
C LEU A 195 -16.82 -6.08 14.53
N LYS A 196 -16.12 -4.99 14.89
CA LYS A 196 -16.49 -4.12 16.01
C LYS A 196 -17.19 -2.83 15.59
N VAL A 197 -16.71 -2.14 14.56
CA VAL A 197 -17.13 -0.77 14.24
C VAL A 197 -18.30 -0.78 13.27
N ARG A 198 -18.17 -1.47 12.12
CA ARG A 198 -19.20 -1.52 11.04
C ARG A 198 -19.75 -0.14 10.69
N SER A 199 -18.88 0.86 10.55
CA SER A 199 -19.39 2.22 10.31
C SER A 199 -19.79 2.39 8.82
N ILE A 200 -20.63 3.37 8.50
CA ILE A 200 -21.08 3.65 7.14
C ILE A 200 -20.64 5.07 6.76
N ILE A 201 -19.92 5.21 5.64
CA ILE A 201 -19.50 6.52 5.10
C ILE A 201 -20.63 7.16 4.25
N ASN A 202 -21.44 6.32 3.61
CA ASN A 202 -22.56 6.75 2.76
C ASN A 202 -23.62 7.45 3.63
N GLY A 203 -23.84 8.74 3.40
CA GLY A 203 -24.79 9.57 4.16
C GLY A 203 -24.16 10.61 5.08
N ALA A 204 -22.84 10.59 5.31
CA ALA A 204 -22.18 11.61 6.11
C ALA A 204 -22.08 12.95 5.37
N SER A 205 -22.34 14.05 6.09
CA SER A 205 -22.17 15.42 5.60
C SER A 205 -20.72 15.68 5.15
N LEU A 206 -20.53 16.61 4.20
CA LEU A 206 -19.20 17.02 3.76
C LEU A 206 -18.34 17.53 4.93
N ILE A 207 -18.96 18.24 5.88
CA ILE A 207 -18.30 18.74 7.09
C ILE A 207 -17.75 17.57 7.92
N ASN A 208 -18.55 16.54 8.18
CA ASN A 208 -18.11 15.37 8.95
C ASN A 208 -16.96 14.64 8.24
N ARG A 209 -16.98 14.58 6.90
CA ARG A 209 -15.87 14.01 6.11
C ARG A 209 -14.60 14.83 6.24
N CYS A 210 -14.69 16.15 6.23
CA CYS A 210 -13.54 17.04 6.46
C CYS A 210 -12.98 16.87 7.88
N ILE A 211 -13.83 16.83 8.91
CA ILE A 211 -13.40 16.61 10.30
C ILE A 211 -12.72 15.24 10.44
N ALA A 212 -13.33 14.19 9.90
CA ALA A 212 -12.73 12.85 9.89
C ALA A 212 -11.38 12.84 9.18
N PHE A 213 -11.26 13.54 8.06
CA PHE A 213 -10.00 13.71 7.36
C PHE A 213 -8.93 14.38 8.23
N PHE A 214 -9.26 15.48 8.92
CA PHE A 214 -8.32 16.17 9.81
C PHE A 214 -7.88 15.30 10.99
N ILE A 215 -8.81 14.60 11.63
CA ILE A 215 -8.50 13.71 12.76
C ILE A 215 -7.62 12.53 12.30
N GLY A 216 -8.00 11.90 11.19
CA GLY A 216 -7.26 10.77 10.64
C GLY A 216 -5.83 11.18 10.25
N SER A 217 -5.70 12.29 9.50
CA SER A 217 -4.41 12.82 9.05
C SER A 217 -3.52 13.28 10.22
N ALA A 218 -4.09 13.94 11.22
CA ALA A 218 -3.36 14.34 12.43
C ALA A 218 -2.74 13.14 13.14
N GLY A 219 -3.45 12.01 13.23
CA GLY A 219 -2.90 10.80 13.82
C GLY A 219 -1.79 10.15 13.01
N VAL A 220 -1.91 10.12 11.67
CA VAL A 220 -0.83 9.63 10.80
C VAL A 220 0.43 10.49 10.93
N ILE A 221 0.25 11.82 10.98
CA ILE A 221 1.34 12.79 11.21
C ILE A 221 1.97 12.59 12.60
N ALA A 222 1.16 12.41 13.64
CA ALA A 222 1.64 12.17 15.01
C ALA A 222 2.48 10.89 15.09
N ILE A 223 2.01 9.78 14.51
CA ILE A 223 2.75 8.51 14.44
C ILE A 223 4.08 8.72 13.69
N TYR A 224 4.07 9.42 12.56
CA TYR A 224 5.28 9.74 11.81
C TYR A 224 6.31 10.50 12.67
N PHE A 225 5.89 11.51 13.43
CA PHE A 225 6.80 12.26 14.31
C PHE A 225 7.34 11.41 15.46
N VAL A 226 6.52 10.57 16.10
CA VAL A 226 6.97 9.67 17.17
C VAL A 226 8.05 8.70 16.65
N PHE A 227 7.83 8.14 15.46
CA PHE A 227 8.79 7.27 14.77
C PHE A 227 9.93 8.05 14.06
N ARG A 228 10.04 9.36 14.23
CA ARG A 228 11.23 10.11 13.81
C ARG A 228 12.17 10.40 14.99
N LEU A 229 11.71 10.18 16.22
CA LEU A 229 12.49 10.49 17.41
C LEU A 229 13.68 9.51 17.55
N PRO A 230 14.88 10.02 17.85
CA PRO A 230 16.13 9.23 17.81
C PRO A 230 16.20 8.12 18.86
N PHE A 231 15.37 8.18 19.91
CA PHE A 231 15.36 7.19 20.99
C PHE A 231 14.60 5.90 20.65
N VAL A 232 13.83 5.87 19.57
CA VAL A 232 13.07 4.68 19.18
C VAL A 232 13.94 3.81 18.26
N GLN A 233 14.90 3.09 18.81
CA GLN A 233 15.69 2.08 18.07
C GLN A 233 15.18 0.68 18.41
N LEU A 234 14.03 0.33 17.83
CA LEU A 234 13.46 -1.01 18.00
C LEU A 234 14.03 -1.98 16.95
N PRO A 235 14.28 -3.26 17.29
CA PRO A 235 14.43 -4.28 16.26
C PRO A 235 13.13 -4.29 15.44
N PHE A 236 13.25 -4.39 14.11
CA PHE A 236 12.10 -4.34 13.18
C PHE A 236 11.35 -3.00 13.17
N PHE A 237 12.03 -1.88 13.40
CA PHE A 237 11.44 -0.54 13.40
C PHE A 237 10.48 -0.25 12.24
N SER A 238 10.91 -0.52 11.00
CA SER A 238 10.11 -0.32 9.78
C SER A 238 8.81 -1.13 9.80
N PHE A 239 8.86 -2.37 10.26
CA PHE A 239 7.70 -3.25 10.40
C PHE A 239 6.71 -2.70 11.43
N THR A 240 7.21 -2.30 12.60
CA THR A 240 6.39 -1.74 13.68
C THR A 240 5.72 -0.45 13.23
N PHE A 241 6.45 0.46 12.58
CA PHE A 241 5.89 1.68 12.00
C PHE A 241 4.77 1.37 11.01
N GLY A 242 5.04 0.50 10.01
CA GLY A 242 4.07 0.10 9.00
C GLY A 242 2.81 -0.51 9.60
N THR A 243 2.97 -1.34 10.63
CA THR A 243 1.86 -1.98 11.35
C THR A 243 1.02 -0.95 12.09
N ILE A 244 1.64 -0.08 12.90
CA ILE A 244 0.92 0.90 13.72
C ILE A 244 0.20 1.93 12.85
N VAL A 245 0.87 2.48 11.83
CA VAL A 245 0.29 3.53 10.98
C VAL A 245 -0.91 3.01 10.20
N THR A 246 -0.89 1.74 9.76
CA THR A 246 -2.00 1.17 9.00
C THR A 246 -3.11 0.65 9.87
N LEU A 247 -2.80 0.17 11.08
CA LEU A 247 -3.80 -0.12 12.10
C LEU A 247 -4.51 1.17 12.56
N TRP A 248 -3.79 2.30 12.60
CA TRP A 248 -4.41 3.61 12.78
C TRP A 248 -5.39 3.95 11.66
N ILE A 249 -4.95 3.83 10.41
CA ILE A 249 -5.78 4.16 9.23
C ILE A 249 -7.04 3.28 9.15
N THR A 250 -6.88 1.98 9.34
CA THR A 250 -7.93 0.98 9.07
C THR A 250 -8.85 0.73 10.26
N PHE A 251 -8.39 0.92 11.51
CA PHE A 251 -9.18 0.61 12.71
C PHE A 251 -9.33 1.80 13.67
N ILE A 252 -8.24 2.39 14.16
CA ILE A 252 -8.32 3.37 15.25
C ILE A 252 -9.05 4.64 14.80
N ALA A 253 -8.71 5.18 13.62
CA ALA A 253 -9.37 6.37 13.10
C ALA A 253 -10.87 6.14 12.82
N PRO A 254 -11.30 5.06 12.12
CA PRO A 254 -12.72 4.72 12.01
C PRO A 254 -13.45 4.56 13.34
N TYR A 255 -12.81 3.93 14.34
CA TYR A 255 -13.36 3.81 15.68
C TYR A 255 -13.58 5.18 16.32
N MET A 256 -12.62 6.10 16.20
CA MET A 256 -12.76 7.48 16.67
C MET A 256 -13.88 8.23 15.94
N PHE A 257 -14.02 8.05 14.62
CA PHE A 257 -15.09 8.70 13.86
C PHE A 257 -16.47 8.24 14.32
N TYR A 258 -16.61 6.95 14.63
CA TYR A 258 -17.83 6.42 15.23
C TYR A 258 -18.06 6.97 16.64
N ALA A 259 -17.04 6.97 17.51
CA ALA A 259 -17.15 7.48 18.88
C ALA A 259 -17.53 8.97 18.92
N LEU A 260 -17.04 9.76 17.96
CA LEU A 260 -17.36 11.17 17.78
C LEU A 260 -18.67 11.43 17.04
N HIS A 261 -19.45 10.37 16.72
CA HIS A 261 -20.71 10.44 15.98
C HIS A 261 -20.59 11.10 14.58
N LEU A 262 -19.40 11.05 13.98
CA LEU A 262 -19.19 11.57 12.62
C LEU A 262 -19.80 10.62 11.58
N TYR A 263 -19.81 9.32 11.86
CA TYR A 263 -20.35 8.26 11.01
C TYR A 263 -21.32 7.34 11.76
N SER A 264 -22.38 6.92 11.06
CA SER A 264 -23.34 5.94 11.57
C SER A 264 -22.77 4.52 11.56
N ARG A 265 -23.42 3.63 12.31
CA ARG A 265 -23.15 2.19 12.30
C ARG A 265 -24.21 1.43 11.53
N GLU A 266 -23.79 0.45 10.77
CA GLU A 266 -24.68 -0.47 10.05
C GLU A 266 -25.56 -1.23 11.04
N GLY A 267 -26.88 -1.14 10.85
CA GLY A 267 -27.89 -1.68 11.75
C GLY A 267 -28.37 -0.74 12.87
N SER A 268 -27.81 0.48 12.99
CA SER A 268 -28.36 1.50 13.89
C SER A 268 -29.34 2.40 13.14
N ILE A 269 -30.65 2.22 13.40
CA ILE A 269 -31.69 3.16 12.96
C ILE A 269 -31.57 4.41 13.85
N ARG A 270 -30.72 5.36 13.46
CA ARG A 270 -30.76 6.72 13.99
C ARG A 270 -30.96 7.68 12.82
N HIS A 271 -32.09 8.35 12.81
CA HIS A 271 -32.33 9.50 11.94
C HIS A 271 -31.30 10.58 12.29
N ILE A 272 -30.32 10.79 11.41
CA ILE A 272 -29.44 11.94 11.47
C ILE A 272 -30.18 13.05 10.72
N THR A 273 -30.72 14.00 11.48
CA THR A 273 -31.23 15.29 11.01
C THR A 273 -30.07 16.27 10.83
#